data_AF-A0A5Q0QFS3-F1
#
_entry.id   AF-A0A5Q0QFS3-F1
#
_cell.length_a   1.000
_cell.length_b   1.000
_cell.length_c   1.000
_cell.angle_alpha   90.00
_cell.angle_beta   90.00
_cell.angle_gamma   90.00
#
_symmetry.space_group_name_H-M   'P 1'
#
loop_
_entity.id
_entity.type
_entity.pdbx_description
1 polymer ?
#
loop_
_entity_poly.entity_id
_entity_poly.type
_entity_poly.pdbx_seq_one_letter_code
_entity_poly.pdbx_strand_id
1 'polypeptide(L)'
;MKRVFLLSIVLTFAQISLGQVAVITSADGYANIRASETGNNKILDRVKTFQVILAFNDGIGVSEVDEVWSEAIGVRSPMSLMEGNSIYDNYIMGNIHTSQYKSIDELADADPKDFQFEYTHRPFTKEGKTISYHQGSQAIDKINGEHYFGSDCGFPQEEVVRAVATIGNKKVEIPQKLLWGILHAGHEFTVKTLKGHYYVYQGIGDGSCFTHLVWHFDKNGLVQRFVGLPY
;
A
#
# COMPACT_ATOMS: atom_id res chain seq x y z
N MET A 1 -48.13 -22.89 -23.01
CA MET A 1 -47.49 -21.56 -23.14
C MET A 1 -48.10 -20.68 -22.06
N LYS A 2 -47.43 -20.19 -21.02
CA LYS A 2 -46.16 -19.48 -20.96
C LYS A 2 -45.49 -19.78 -19.62
N ARG A 3 -44.27 -20.32 -19.66
CA ARG A 3 -43.31 -20.22 -18.57
C ARG A 3 -42.64 -18.86 -18.73
N VAL A 4 -42.80 -17.95 -17.77
CA VAL A 4 -41.85 -16.85 -17.58
C VAL A 4 -41.63 -16.75 -16.08
N PHE A 5 -40.65 -17.50 -15.60
CA PHE A 5 -40.01 -17.30 -14.32
C PHE A 5 -39.11 -16.08 -14.51
N LEU A 6 -39.53 -14.90 -14.05
CA LEU A 6 -38.66 -13.72 -14.01
C LEU A 6 -37.92 -13.76 -12.68
N LEU A 7 -36.80 -14.48 -12.64
CA LEU A 7 -35.87 -14.44 -11.52
C LEU A 7 -34.97 -13.22 -11.71
N SER A 8 -35.43 -12.06 -11.25
CA SER A 8 -34.61 -10.85 -11.17
C SER A 8 -33.59 -11.03 -10.05
N ILE A 9 -32.42 -11.57 -10.39
CA ILE A 9 -31.24 -11.52 -9.52
C ILE A 9 -30.79 -10.06 -9.48
N VAL A 10 -31.17 -9.37 -8.40
CA VAL A 10 -30.56 -8.11 -8.00
C VAL A 10 -29.18 -8.47 -7.44
N LEU A 11 -28.14 -8.37 -8.27
CA LEU A 11 -26.76 -8.26 -7.80
C LEU A 11 -26.62 -6.87 -7.16
N THR A 12 -26.94 -6.74 -5.87
CA THR A 12 -26.41 -5.63 -5.07
C THR A 12 -24.90 -5.85 -4.97
N PHE A 13 -24.14 -5.22 -5.85
CA PHE A 13 -22.73 -4.96 -5.59
C PHE A 13 -22.66 -4.02 -4.39
N ALA A 14 -22.40 -4.56 -3.20
CA ALA A 14 -21.88 -3.73 -2.13
C ALA A 14 -20.53 -3.20 -2.62
N GLN A 15 -20.46 -1.94 -3.05
CA GLN A 15 -19.19 -1.31 -3.38
C GLN A 15 -18.47 -1.01 -2.07
N ILE A 16 -17.59 -1.93 -1.68
CA ILE A 16 -16.70 -1.66 -0.57
C ILE A 16 -15.82 -0.48 -1.01
N SER A 17 -15.82 0.61 -0.24
CA SER A 17 -14.85 1.69 -0.39
C SER A 17 -13.47 1.06 -0.22
N LEU A 18 -12.69 0.97 -1.29
CA LEU A 18 -11.32 0.47 -1.19
C LEU A 18 -10.41 1.68 -1.08
N GLY A 19 -9.51 1.64 -0.08
CA GLY A 19 -8.46 2.65 0.06
C GLY A 19 -7.66 2.77 -1.24
N GLN A 20 -7.56 3.99 -1.77
CA GLN A 20 -6.77 4.31 -2.94
C GLN A 20 -5.40 4.81 -2.51
N VAL A 21 -4.34 4.30 -3.15
CA VAL A 21 -2.99 4.80 -2.92
C VAL A 21 -2.88 6.22 -3.45
N ALA A 22 -2.43 7.14 -2.60
CA ALA A 22 -2.28 8.54 -2.92
C ALA A 22 -0.93 9.09 -2.47
N VAL A 23 -0.47 10.14 -3.16
CA VAL A 23 0.77 10.85 -2.87
C VAL A 23 0.46 12.27 -2.43
N ILE A 24 1.03 12.72 -1.31
CA ILE A 24 0.87 14.09 -0.84
C ILE A 24 1.52 15.07 -1.81
N THR A 25 0.76 16.05 -2.28
CA THR A 25 1.20 17.08 -3.24
C THR A 25 1.15 18.49 -2.67
N SER A 26 0.93 18.64 -1.36
CA SER A 26 0.82 19.94 -0.70
C SER A 26 1.98 20.89 -1.03
N ALA A 27 1.62 22.13 -1.35
CA ALA A 27 2.58 23.21 -1.58
C ALA A 27 3.28 23.67 -0.28
N ASP A 28 2.68 23.42 0.87
CA ASP A 28 3.21 23.79 2.19
C ASP A 28 4.33 22.84 2.67
N GLY A 29 4.66 21.82 1.87
CA GLY A 29 5.66 20.80 2.21
C GLY A 29 5.14 19.67 3.11
N TYR A 30 3.89 19.76 3.57
CA TYR A 30 3.19 18.72 4.31
C TYR A 30 1.68 18.89 4.22
N ALA A 31 0.94 17.82 4.50
CA ALA A 31 -0.49 17.81 4.73
C ALA A 31 -0.80 17.44 6.18
N ASN A 32 -1.86 18.01 6.74
CA ASN A 32 -2.32 17.65 8.09
C ASN A 32 -3.34 16.51 7.99
N ILE A 33 -3.14 15.45 8.76
CA ILE A 33 -4.19 14.48 9.09
C ILE A 33 -4.91 14.97 10.35
N ARG A 34 -6.23 15.09 10.29
CA ARG A 34 -7.06 15.71 11.33
C ARG A 34 -8.06 14.74 11.91
N ALA A 35 -8.54 15.05 13.12
CA ALA A 35 -9.53 14.23 13.79
C ALA A 35 -10.93 14.27 13.15
N SER A 36 -11.24 15.27 12.31
CA SER A 36 -12.46 15.33 11.50
C SER A 36 -12.24 16.18 10.24
N GLU A 37 -13.24 16.17 9.36
CA GLU A 37 -13.33 16.87 8.06
C GLU A 37 -13.47 18.40 8.17
N THR A 38 -12.71 19.05 9.05
CA THR A 38 -12.71 20.51 9.19
C THR A 38 -11.30 21.07 9.42
N GLY A 39 -11.02 22.25 8.83
CA GLY A 39 -9.72 22.91 8.95
C GLY A 39 -9.33 23.36 10.37
N ASN A 40 -10.30 23.46 11.28
CA ASN A 40 -10.09 23.91 12.65
C ASN A 40 -9.96 22.76 13.67
N ASN A 41 -10.18 21.50 13.26
CA ASN A 41 -10.04 20.38 14.18
C ASN A 41 -8.56 20.08 14.49
N LYS A 42 -8.34 19.41 15.62
CA LYS A 42 -7.07 18.86 16.09
C LYS A 42 -6.33 18.14 14.96
N ILE A 43 -5.08 18.54 14.77
CA ILE A 43 -4.12 17.84 13.93
C ILE A 43 -3.66 16.61 14.71
N LEU A 44 -3.85 15.44 14.12
CA LEU A 44 -3.38 14.17 14.65
C LEU A 44 -1.93 13.89 14.22
N ASP A 45 -1.59 14.24 12.97
CA ASP A 45 -0.22 14.12 12.45
C ASP A 45 0.01 15.00 11.20
N ARG A 46 1.26 15.08 10.74
CA ARG A 46 1.67 15.75 9.50
C ARG A 46 2.43 14.79 8.59
N VAL A 47 1.92 14.61 7.39
CA VAL A 47 2.54 13.78 6.35
C VAL A 47 3.24 14.69 5.34
N LYS A 48 4.53 14.48 5.09
CA LYS A 48 5.33 15.33 4.22
C LYS A 48 4.90 15.20 2.76
N THR A 49 5.08 16.26 1.99
CA THR A 49 4.93 16.20 0.52
C THR A 49 5.80 15.09 -0.05
N PHE A 50 5.27 14.40 -1.07
CA PHE A 50 5.79 13.20 -1.73
C PHE A 50 5.65 11.89 -0.95
N GLN A 51 5.22 11.90 0.31
CA GLN A 51 4.91 10.65 1.01
C GLN A 51 3.59 10.05 0.54
N VAL A 52 3.51 8.73 0.65
CA VAL A 52 2.37 7.90 0.30
C VAL A 52 1.43 7.72 1.48
N ILE A 53 0.13 7.77 1.20
CA ILE A 53 -0.99 7.44 2.10
C ILE A 53 -1.98 6.50 1.39
N LEU A 54 -2.91 5.93 2.13
CA LEU A 54 -4.20 5.50 1.57
C LEU A 54 -5.23 6.59 1.82
N ALA A 55 -6.03 6.90 0.80
CA ALA A 55 -7.18 7.80 0.88
C ALA A 55 -8.44 7.04 0.48
N PHE A 56 -9.52 7.22 1.23
CA PHE A 56 -10.79 6.52 1.06
C PHE A 56 -11.82 7.55 0.62
N ASN A 57 -12.26 7.46 -0.64
CA ASN A 57 -13.08 8.50 -1.26
C ASN A 57 -14.55 8.13 -1.49
N ASP A 58 -14.95 6.86 -1.49
CA ASP A 58 -16.30 6.52 -1.94
C ASP A 58 -17.02 5.51 -1.01
N GLY A 59 -17.83 6.03 -0.09
CA GLY A 59 -18.95 5.25 0.45
C GLY A 59 -19.98 4.95 -0.64
N ILE A 60 -20.64 3.79 -0.58
CA ILE A 60 -21.78 3.48 -1.46
C ILE A 60 -22.83 4.59 -1.34
N GLY A 61 -23.08 5.31 -2.42
CA GLY A 61 -24.14 6.33 -2.49
C GLY A 61 -23.69 7.78 -2.28
N VAL A 62 -22.39 8.06 -2.27
CA VAL A 62 -21.90 9.45 -2.25
C VAL A 62 -21.91 9.99 -3.68
N SER A 63 -23.03 10.64 -4.01
CA SER A 63 -23.24 11.43 -5.22
C SER A 63 -22.23 12.58 -5.31
N GLU A 64 -21.94 12.99 -6.55
CA GLU A 64 -21.30 14.23 -7.03
C GLU A 64 -21.54 15.52 -6.19
N VAL A 65 -21.07 15.56 -4.94
CA VAL A 65 -21.15 16.73 -4.07
C VAL A 65 -19.83 16.87 -3.33
N ASP A 66 -18.93 17.68 -3.88
CA ASP A 66 -17.91 18.47 -3.16
C ASP A 66 -17.36 17.89 -1.83
N GLU A 67 -16.91 16.62 -1.78
CA GLU A 67 -16.18 16.15 -0.61
C GLU A 67 -14.74 16.67 -0.67
N VAL A 68 -14.56 17.77 0.06
CA VAL A 68 -13.30 18.47 0.27
C VAL A 68 -12.33 17.62 1.12
N TRP A 69 -12.81 16.57 1.79
CA TRP A 69 -12.08 15.74 2.75
C TRP A 69 -12.23 14.25 2.46
N SER A 70 -11.22 13.49 2.81
CA SER A 70 -11.16 12.03 2.71
C SER A 70 -10.71 11.45 4.03
N GLU A 71 -11.22 10.29 4.40
CA GLU A 71 -10.52 9.47 5.38
C GLU A 71 -9.17 9.03 4.79
N ALA A 72 -8.14 9.02 5.63
CA ALA A 72 -6.80 8.70 5.22
C ALA A 72 -6.03 7.91 6.28
N ILE A 73 -5.23 6.97 5.77
CA ILE A 73 -4.28 6.19 6.54
C ILE A 73 -2.88 6.59 6.09
N GLY A 74 -2.15 7.23 7.00
CA GLY A 74 -0.71 7.48 6.86
C GLY A 74 0.11 6.49 7.68
N VAL A 75 1.42 6.44 7.43
CA VAL A 75 2.38 5.69 8.24
C VAL A 75 3.18 6.63 9.13
N ARG A 76 3.38 6.25 10.40
CA ARG A 76 4.21 7.01 11.34
C ARG A 76 5.70 6.86 11.06
N SER A 77 6.09 5.70 10.55
CA SER A 77 7.45 5.39 10.10
C SER A 77 7.47 5.30 8.58
N PRO A 78 8.46 5.91 7.90
CA PRO A 78 8.58 5.82 6.44
C PRO A 78 8.90 4.39 5.97
N MET A 79 9.36 3.50 6.84
CA MET A 79 9.54 2.08 6.51
C MET A 79 8.50 1.29 7.28
N SER A 80 7.32 1.10 6.70
CA SER A 80 6.27 0.30 7.34
C SER A 80 6.78 -1.13 7.52
N LEU A 81 6.76 -1.63 8.75
CA LEU A 81 7.15 -2.99 9.11
C LEU A 81 6.02 -3.61 9.93
N MET A 82 5.85 -4.93 9.84
CA MET A 82 5.01 -5.66 10.79
C MET A 82 5.80 -5.92 12.07
N GLU A 83 6.01 -4.85 12.84
CA GLU A 83 6.66 -4.89 14.15
C GLU A 83 5.68 -4.39 15.22
N GLY A 84 5.74 -5.00 16.41
CA GLY A 84 4.92 -4.63 17.56
C GLY A 84 3.75 -5.60 17.82
N ASN A 85 2.88 -5.20 18.75
CA ASN A 85 1.72 -6.01 19.15
C ASN A 85 0.54 -5.85 18.18
N SER A 86 0.56 -4.80 17.35
CA SER A 86 -0.51 -4.43 16.45
C SER A 86 0.03 -3.71 15.23
N ILE A 87 -0.43 -4.08 14.04
CA ILE A 87 -0.15 -3.36 12.80
C ILE A 87 -0.62 -1.90 12.87
N TYR A 88 -1.67 -1.62 13.65
CA TYR A 88 -2.29 -0.29 13.80
C TYR A 88 -1.40 0.72 14.53
N ASP A 89 -0.45 0.26 15.35
CA ASP A 89 0.45 1.14 16.09
C ASP A 89 1.34 1.96 15.15
N ASN A 90 1.58 1.45 13.95
CA ASN A 90 2.40 2.09 12.92
C ASN A 90 1.62 3.04 12.01
N TYR A 91 0.28 3.08 12.12
CA TYR A 91 -0.56 3.91 11.28
C TYR A 91 -1.14 5.12 12.03
N ILE A 92 -1.52 6.12 11.24
CA ILE A 92 -2.29 7.27 11.66
C ILE A 92 -3.56 7.29 10.81
N MET A 93 -4.71 7.24 11.47
CA MET A 93 -6.02 7.32 10.83
C MET A 93 -6.66 8.68 11.15
N GLY A 94 -7.25 9.31 10.15
CA GLY A 94 -7.96 10.57 10.30
C GLY A 94 -8.40 11.11 8.95
N ASN A 95 -8.59 12.42 8.87
CA ASN A 95 -9.14 13.08 7.70
C ASN A 95 -8.11 14.01 7.07
N ILE A 96 -8.03 13.99 5.74
CA ILE A 96 -7.15 14.84 4.94
C ILE A 96 -7.96 15.56 3.87
N HIS A 97 -7.59 16.80 3.56
CA HIS A 97 -8.27 17.53 2.50
C HIS A 97 -7.80 17.02 1.13
N THR A 98 -8.73 16.75 0.20
CA THR A 98 -8.48 16.23 -1.15
C THR A 98 -7.50 17.06 -1.97
N SER A 99 -7.45 18.38 -1.79
CA SER A 99 -6.47 19.27 -2.44
C SER A 99 -5.00 18.98 -2.07
N GLN A 100 -4.77 18.20 -1.02
CA GLN A 100 -3.43 17.97 -0.47
C GLN A 100 -2.74 16.74 -1.05
N TYR A 101 -3.43 15.93 -1.86
CA TYR A 101 -2.88 14.71 -2.44
C TYR A 101 -3.38 14.50 -3.88
N LYS A 102 -2.77 13.53 -4.55
CA LYS A 102 -3.26 12.96 -5.82
C LYS A 102 -3.26 11.45 -5.75
N SER A 103 -4.20 10.80 -6.43
CA SER A 103 -4.14 9.36 -6.62
C SER A 103 -2.86 8.99 -7.36
N ILE A 104 -2.27 7.84 -7.00
CA ILE A 104 -1.05 7.34 -7.66
C ILE A 104 -1.29 7.09 -9.15
N ASP A 105 -2.52 6.74 -9.54
CA ASP A 105 -2.89 6.47 -10.92
C ASP A 105 -2.95 7.74 -11.78
N GLU A 106 -3.12 8.91 -11.16
CA GLU A 106 -3.08 10.21 -11.82
C GLU A 106 -1.65 10.71 -12.07
N LEU A 107 -0.65 10.03 -11.52
CA LEU A 107 0.75 10.37 -11.74
C LEU A 107 1.21 9.88 -13.12
N ALA A 108 2.20 10.59 -13.69
CA ALA A 108 2.83 10.20 -14.93
C ALA A 108 3.60 8.89 -14.74
N ASP A 109 3.65 8.07 -15.79
CA ASP A 109 4.55 6.91 -15.83
C ASP A 109 6.01 7.39 -15.84
N ALA A 110 6.89 6.67 -15.13
CA ALA A 110 8.31 6.97 -15.15
C ALA A 110 8.95 6.53 -16.47
N ASP A 111 9.86 7.34 -17.02
CA ASP A 111 10.71 6.90 -18.13
C ASP A 111 11.70 5.83 -17.60
N PRO A 112 11.74 4.62 -18.19
CA PRO A 112 12.71 3.58 -17.81
C PRO A 112 14.18 4.00 -17.96
N LYS A 113 14.47 5.09 -18.68
CA LYS A 113 15.82 5.69 -18.74
C LYS A 113 16.20 6.45 -17.47
N ASP A 114 15.22 7.01 -16.79
CA ASP A 114 15.43 7.81 -15.58
C ASP A 114 15.39 6.95 -14.31
N PHE A 115 14.51 5.95 -14.31
CA PHE A 115 14.33 5.05 -13.19
C PHE A 115 13.99 3.62 -13.63
N GLN A 116 14.66 2.65 -13.02
CA GLN A 116 14.36 1.22 -13.17
C GLN A 116 14.24 0.58 -11.81
N PHE A 117 13.38 -0.44 -11.72
CA PHE A 117 13.25 -1.26 -10.52
C PHE A 117 13.20 -2.72 -10.94
N GLU A 118 13.90 -3.57 -10.21
CA GLU A 118 13.99 -4.99 -10.51
C GLU A 118 13.88 -5.79 -9.22
N TYR A 119 13.08 -6.85 -9.28
CA TYR A 119 13.08 -7.93 -8.30
C TYR A 119 13.84 -9.13 -8.83
N THR A 120 14.55 -9.80 -7.92
CA THR A 120 15.01 -11.16 -8.15
C THR A 120 14.22 -12.08 -7.24
N HIS A 121 13.55 -13.05 -7.84
CA HIS A 121 12.77 -14.07 -7.16
C HIS A 121 13.48 -15.42 -7.19
N ARG A 122 13.07 -16.31 -6.28
CA ARG A 122 13.33 -17.75 -6.37
C ARG A 122 12.11 -18.52 -5.86
N PRO A 123 11.97 -19.81 -6.20
CA PRO A 123 10.94 -20.66 -5.60
C PRO A 123 11.04 -20.66 -4.08
N PHE A 124 9.90 -20.52 -3.41
CA PHE A 124 9.85 -20.58 -1.95
C PHE A 124 9.99 -22.04 -1.47
N THR A 125 10.90 -22.28 -0.52
CA THR A 125 11.08 -23.61 0.09
C THR A 125 10.87 -23.53 1.60
N LYS A 126 10.16 -24.49 2.16
CA LYS A 126 10.02 -24.63 3.63
C LYS A 126 11.30 -25.14 4.30
N GLU A 127 12.16 -25.80 3.53
CA GLU A 127 13.44 -26.34 3.99
C GLU A 127 14.27 -25.24 4.69
N GLY A 128 14.72 -25.52 5.93
CA GLY A 128 15.53 -24.58 6.70
C GLY A 128 14.81 -23.35 7.24
N LYS A 129 13.47 -23.25 7.10
CA LYS A 129 12.67 -22.17 7.68
C LYS A 129 11.90 -22.63 8.91
N THR A 130 11.85 -21.80 9.95
CA THR A 130 11.00 -22.03 11.12
C THR A 130 9.64 -21.38 10.88
N ILE A 131 8.56 -22.15 10.96
CA ILE A 131 7.20 -21.67 10.69
C ILE A 131 6.37 -21.78 11.97
N SER A 132 5.75 -20.67 12.40
CA SER A 132 4.73 -20.67 13.45
C SER A 132 3.33 -20.41 12.87
N TYR A 133 2.32 -20.88 13.59
CA TYR A 133 0.91 -20.75 13.21
C TYR A 133 0.14 -20.05 14.32
N HIS A 134 -0.95 -19.37 13.96
CA HIS A 134 -1.87 -18.82 14.95
C HIS A 134 -2.50 -19.94 15.79
N GLN A 135 -2.69 -19.67 17.09
CA GLN A 135 -3.23 -20.66 18.02
C GLN A 135 -4.60 -21.17 17.56
N GLY A 136 -4.71 -22.49 17.35
CA GLY A 136 -5.95 -23.12 16.89
C GLY A 136 -6.26 -22.97 15.40
N SER A 137 -5.31 -22.49 14.59
CA SER A 137 -5.47 -22.29 13.15
C SER A 137 -4.33 -22.94 12.34
N GLN A 138 -4.55 -23.12 11.04
CA GLN A 138 -3.51 -23.47 10.05
C GLN A 138 -2.93 -22.22 9.36
N ALA A 139 -3.42 -21.03 9.71
CA ALA A 139 -2.89 -19.76 9.20
C ALA A 139 -1.49 -19.50 9.77
N ILE A 140 -0.57 -19.10 8.89
CA ILE A 140 0.81 -18.83 9.25
C ILE A 140 0.87 -17.52 10.03
N ASP A 141 1.58 -17.54 11.15
CA ASP A 141 1.84 -16.37 11.98
C ASP A 141 3.20 -15.75 11.64
N LYS A 142 4.26 -16.58 11.61
CA LYS A 142 5.63 -16.14 11.33
C LYS A 142 6.41 -17.15 10.50
N ILE A 143 7.35 -16.63 9.72
CA ILE A 143 8.41 -17.41 9.07
C ILE A 143 9.75 -16.84 9.52
N ASN A 144 10.61 -17.69 10.07
CA ASN A 144 11.87 -17.33 10.71
C ASN A 144 11.74 -16.31 11.85
N GLY A 145 10.63 -16.37 12.59
CA GLY A 145 10.36 -15.48 13.72
C GLY A 145 9.87 -14.08 13.32
N GLU A 146 9.69 -13.82 12.03
CA GLU A 146 9.24 -12.54 11.50
C GLU A 146 7.81 -12.64 10.94
N HIS A 147 7.02 -11.60 11.18
CA HIS A 147 5.73 -11.42 10.53
C HIS A 147 5.90 -10.94 9.09
N TYR A 148 4.92 -11.23 8.24
CA TYR A 148 4.88 -10.77 6.86
C TYR A 148 3.45 -10.47 6.42
N PHE A 149 3.31 -9.54 5.48
CA PHE A 149 2.02 -9.16 4.94
C PHE A 149 1.47 -10.27 4.03
N GLY A 150 0.17 -10.54 4.15
CA GLY A 150 -0.51 -11.63 3.42
C GLY A 150 -0.28 -13.03 4.02
N SER A 151 0.06 -13.13 5.31
CA SER A 151 0.29 -14.43 5.96
C SER A 151 -0.96 -15.32 6.05
N ASP A 152 -2.13 -14.72 5.98
CA ASP A 152 -3.44 -15.35 5.89
C ASP A 152 -3.72 -15.97 4.51
N CYS A 153 -2.89 -15.68 3.50
CA CYS A 153 -3.01 -16.24 2.14
C CYS A 153 -2.14 -17.50 1.94
N GLY A 154 -1.62 -18.04 3.05
CA GLY A 154 -0.81 -19.24 3.06
C GLY A 154 0.65 -18.99 2.66
N PHE A 155 1.28 -20.01 2.07
CA PHE A 155 2.67 -19.93 1.67
C PHE A 155 2.81 -19.19 0.34
N PRO A 156 3.82 -18.32 0.19
CA PRO A 156 4.16 -17.75 -1.10
C PRO A 156 4.70 -18.86 -2.02
N GLN A 157 4.48 -18.72 -3.33
CA GLN A 157 5.02 -19.66 -4.33
C GLN A 157 6.50 -19.35 -4.63
N GLU A 158 6.83 -18.06 -4.67
CA GLU A 158 8.18 -17.53 -4.84
C GLU A 158 8.48 -16.56 -3.71
N GLU A 159 9.76 -16.33 -3.41
CA GLU A 159 10.18 -15.27 -2.50
C GLU A 159 11.10 -14.27 -3.20
N VAL A 160 10.90 -12.98 -2.90
CA VAL A 160 11.81 -11.92 -3.30
C VAL A 160 13.09 -12.03 -2.48
N VAL A 161 14.20 -12.31 -3.15
CA VAL A 161 15.53 -12.42 -2.51
C VAL A 161 16.38 -11.19 -2.71
N ARG A 162 16.01 -10.32 -3.65
CA ARG A 162 16.71 -9.08 -3.93
C ARG A 162 15.79 -8.09 -4.60
N ALA A 163 15.97 -6.82 -4.30
CA ALA A 163 15.36 -5.74 -5.06
C ALA A 163 16.38 -4.61 -5.25
N VAL A 164 16.42 -4.05 -6.46
CA VAL A 164 17.35 -2.98 -6.80
C VAL A 164 16.60 -1.90 -7.59
N ALA A 165 16.72 -0.66 -7.13
CA ALA A 165 16.35 0.52 -7.91
C ALA A 165 17.59 1.11 -8.59
N THR A 166 17.46 1.53 -9.83
CA THR A 166 18.48 2.30 -10.55
C THR A 166 17.91 3.68 -10.83
N ILE A 167 18.57 4.73 -10.31
CA ILE A 167 18.15 6.13 -10.42
C ILE A 167 19.26 6.88 -11.14
N GLY A 168 19.04 7.19 -12.42
CA GLY A 168 20.14 7.56 -13.33
C GLY A 168 21.25 6.50 -13.30
N ASN A 169 22.45 6.89 -12.85
CA ASN A 169 23.61 5.96 -12.77
C ASN A 169 23.78 5.31 -11.38
N LYS A 170 22.93 5.63 -10.40
CA LYS A 170 23.05 5.13 -9.03
C LYS A 170 22.19 3.89 -8.83
N LYS A 171 22.79 2.81 -8.33
CA LYS A 171 22.06 1.64 -7.85
C LYS A 171 21.78 1.76 -6.36
N VAL A 172 20.55 1.43 -5.96
CA VAL A 172 20.06 1.43 -4.59
C VAL A 172 19.53 0.03 -4.31
N GLU A 173 20.25 -0.72 -3.48
CA GLU A 173 19.84 -2.05 -3.05
C GLU A 173 18.91 -1.94 -1.84
N ILE A 174 17.78 -2.64 -1.91
CA ILE A 174 16.78 -2.65 -0.84
C ILE A 174 17.24 -3.60 0.27
N PRO A 175 17.29 -3.16 1.54
CA PRO A 175 17.68 -4.01 2.65
C PRO A 175 16.80 -5.27 2.76
N GLN A 176 17.41 -6.42 3.00
CA GLN A 176 16.72 -7.71 3.08
C GLN A 176 15.56 -7.72 4.08
N LYS A 177 15.71 -7.01 5.21
CA LYS A 177 14.66 -6.88 6.22
C LYS A 177 13.36 -6.28 5.67
N LEU A 178 13.46 -5.37 4.70
CA LEU A 178 12.29 -4.77 4.04
C LEU A 178 11.66 -5.70 3.00
N LEU A 179 12.40 -6.67 2.48
CA LEU A 179 11.90 -7.65 1.51
C LEU A 179 11.18 -8.81 2.21
N TRP A 180 11.65 -9.21 3.40
CA TRP A 180 11.06 -10.34 4.12
C TRP A 180 9.59 -10.16 4.46
N GLY A 181 9.15 -8.92 4.70
CA GLY A 181 7.75 -8.64 5.02
C GLY A 181 6.79 -8.71 3.83
N ILE A 182 7.24 -8.92 2.59
CA ILE A 182 6.41 -8.88 1.37
C ILE A 182 6.65 -10.12 0.50
N LEU A 183 6.68 -11.30 1.09
CA LEU A 183 7.03 -12.53 0.35
C LEU A 183 6.12 -12.79 -0.86
N HIS A 184 4.87 -12.31 -0.83
CA HIS A 184 3.90 -12.41 -1.92
C HIS A 184 4.07 -11.36 -3.04
N ALA A 185 5.09 -10.50 -2.98
CA ALA A 185 5.36 -9.53 -4.04
C ALA A 185 5.67 -10.22 -5.37
N GLY A 186 4.92 -9.84 -6.40
CA GLY A 186 5.02 -10.41 -7.72
C GLY A 186 6.08 -9.75 -8.60
N HIS A 187 6.05 -10.11 -9.87
CA HIS A 187 6.87 -9.51 -10.93
C HIS A 187 6.21 -8.28 -11.56
N GLU A 188 4.90 -8.14 -11.39
CA GLU A 188 4.11 -7.08 -12.01
C GLU A 188 3.93 -5.92 -11.05
N PHE A 189 4.38 -4.74 -11.48
CA PHE A 189 4.23 -3.48 -10.76
C PHE A 189 4.16 -2.34 -11.77
N THR A 190 3.59 -1.22 -11.35
CA THR A 190 3.61 0.03 -12.09
C THR A 190 4.68 0.96 -11.51
N VAL A 191 5.28 1.79 -12.37
CA VAL A 191 6.26 2.78 -11.94
C VAL A 191 5.78 4.17 -12.33
N LYS A 192 5.51 4.98 -11.32
CA LYS A 192 5.02 6.35 -11.46
C LYS A 192 6.09 7.36 -11.05
N THR A 193 5.95 8.61 -11.50
CA THR A 193 6.86 9.69 -11.15
C THR A 193 6.13 10.99 -10.82
N LEU A 194 6.72 11.76 -9.90
CA LEU A 194 6.29 13.11 -9.56
C LEU A 194 7.49 13.96 -9.14
N LYS A 195 7.85 14.99 -9.93
CA LYS A 195 8.88 15.98 -9.58
C LYS A 195 10.22 15.37 -9.12
N GLY A 196 10.69 14.31 -9.77
CA GLY A 196 11.95 13.63 -9.44
C GLY A 196 11.85 12.60 -8.30
N HIS A 197 10.63 12.29 -7.86
CA HIS A 197 10.32 11.14 -7.03
C HIS A 197 9.75 10.01 -7.89
N TYR A 198 10.03 8.77 -7.50
CA TYR A 198 9.58 7.57 -8.21
C TYR A 198 8.83 6.66 -7.26
N TYR A 199 7.76 6.05 -7.74
CA TYR A 199 6.87 5.20 -6.97
C TYR A 199 6.69 3.88 -7.70
N VAL A 200 7.16 2.79 -7.09
CA VAL A 200 6.94 1.43 -7.59
C VAL A 200 5.76 0.86 -6.84
N TYR A 201 4.63 0.68 -7.52
CA TYR A 201 3.38 0.28 -6.91
C TYR A 201 2.92 -1.09 -7.41
N GLN A 202 2.54 -1.95 -6.47
CA GLN A 202 1.85 -3.20 -6.74
C GLN A 202 0.85 -3.52 -5.63
N GLY A 203 -0.15 -4.31 -5.99
CA GLY A 203 -0.92 -5.08 -5.02
C GLY A 203 -0.22 -6.40 -4.72
N ILE A 204 -0.21 -6.83 -3.46
CA ILE A 204 0.30 -8.13 -3.04
C ILE A 204 -0.79 -8.92 -2.29
N GLY A 205 -0.78 -10.24 -2.43
CA GLY A 205 -1.85 -11.12 -1.95
C GLY A 205 -2.96 -11.33 -2.97
N ASP A 206 -3.93 -12.18 -2.65
CA ASP A 206 -5.08 -12.51 -3.51
C ASP A 206 -6.43 -12.27 -2.81
N GLY A 207 -7.44 -11.88 -3.59
CA GLY A 207 -8.81 -11.71 -3.09
C GLY A 207 -8.91 -10.85 -1.82
N SER A 208 -9.40 -11.44 -0.73
CA SER A 208 -9.62 -10.75 0.56
C SER A 208 -8.34 -10.39 1.32
N CYS A 209 -7.18 -10.87 0.89
CA CYS A 209 -5.87 -10.60 1.50
C CYS A 209 -5.13 -9.38 0.93
N PHE A 210 -5.71 -8.71 -0.06
CA PHE A 210 -4.99 -7.73 -0.85
C PHE A 210 -4.37 -6.64 0.03
N THR A 211 -3.11 -6.30 -0.23
CA THR A 211 -2.38 -5.22 0.44
C THR A 211 -1.68 -4.37 -0.61
N HIS A 212 -1.72 -3.05 -0.46
CA HIS A 212 -0.94 -2.15 -1.31
C HIS A 212 0.52 -2.13 -0.86
N LEU A 213 1.45 -2.22 -1.80
CA LEU A 213 2.88 -2.04 -1.59
C LEU A 213 3.38 -0.93 -2.51
N VAL A 214 4.00 0.09 -1.92
CA VAL A 214 4.66 1.17 -2.64
C VAL A 214 6.09 1.36 -2.15
N TRP A 215 7.03 1.34 -3.08
CA TRP A 215 8.38 1.83 -2.85
C TRP A 215 8.53 3.23 -3.40
N HIS A 216 8.88 4.17 -2.54
CA HIS A 216 9.10 5.55 -2.90
C HIS A 216 10.58 5.89 -2.86
N PHE A 217 11.08 6.45 -3.96
CA PHE A 217 12.46 6.87 -4.12
C PHE A 217 12.57 8.36 -4.45
N ASP A 218 13.68 8.95 -4.05
CA ASP A 218 14.17 10.23 -4.56
C ASP A 218 15.59 10.07 -5.12
N LYS A 219 16.21 11.17 -5.53
CA LYS A 219 17.61 11.18 -6.01
C LYS A 219 18.63 10.59 -5.01
N ASN A 220 18.32 10.58 -3.72
CA ASN A 220 19.19 10.08 -2.66
C ASN A 220 18.99 8.59 -2.40
N GLY A 221 17.83 8.03 -2.70
CA GLY A 221 17.57 6.60 -2.67
C GLY A 221 16.17 6.28 -2.15
N LEU A 222 16.04 5.18 -1.41
CA LEU A 222 14.76 4.77 -0.82
C LEU A 222 14.35 5.76 0.28
N VAL A 223 13.18 6.37 0.11
CA VAL A 223 12.61 7.35 1.04
C VAL A 223 11.55 6.73 1.92
N GLN A 224 10.67 5.92 1.32
CA GLN A 224 9.58 5.26 2.01
C GLN A 224 9.31 3.89 1.40
N ARG A 225 9.00 2.93 2.26
CA ARG A 225 8.28 1.70 1.92
C ARG A 225 6.93 1.80 2.62
N PHE A 226 5.88 1.91 1.82
CA PHE A 226 4.52 1.90 2.30
C PHE A 226 3.92 0.52 2.02
N VAL A 227 3.35 -0.08 3.05
CA VAL A 227 2.49 -1.24 2.96
C VAL A 227 1.21 -0.89 3.68
N GLY A 228 0.05 -1.02 3.03
CA GLY A 228 -1.22 -0.58 3.60
C GLY A 228 -2.38 -1.49 3.20
N LEU A 229 -3.24 -1.78 4.17
CA LEU A 229 -4.44 -2.60 3.96
C LEU A 229 -5.57 -1.73 3.38
N PRO A 230 -6.34 -2.23 2.41
CA PRO A 230 -7.36 -1.47 1.67
C PRO A 230 -8.70 -1.30 2.40
N TYR A 231 -8.85 -1.83 3.63
CA TYR A 231 -10.14 -1.93 4.34
C TYR A 231 -10.67 -0.59 4.84
#